data_AF-A0A7W3VUK8-F1
#
_entry.id   AF-A0A7W3VUK8-F1
#
_cell.length_a   1.000
_cell.length_b   1.000
_cell.length_c   1.000
_cell.angle_alpha   90.00
_cell.angle_beta   90.00
_cell.angle_gamma   90.00
#
_symmetry.space_group_name_H-M   'P 1'
#
loop_
_entity.id
_entity.type
_entity.pdbx_description
1 polymer ?
#
loop_
_entity_poly.entity_id
_entity_poly.type
_entity_poly.pdbx_seq_one_letter_code
_entity_poly.pdbx_strand_id
1 'polypeptide(L)'
;MASSSDRPRRAAVLGKPVAHSLSPVLHRAAFAALGLDGWTYDRVETDAAELPGFVDGLGPEWVGLSVTMPGKRAALDYAAEVAPRAAAVGAANTLVRRPDGWLADCTDVEGVTGALRCAGGYSPSAGDQAVVLGAGGTAAAAVVGLAELGVTTVRLVVREPARASETVDAAKRAGLDVDVLRWSEADFAELPDATAVLVNTVPPDAVVPHLAELSRIGSVLDVIYHPWPTPLAEAVERRGGRLATGLDMLLHQAFGQAEHFTGRPAPREEMRAALREASGNILPLPIS
;
A
#
# COMPACT_ATOMS: atom_id res chain seq x y z
N MET A 1 32.78 -10.41 -20.94
CA MET A 1 31.52 -9.95 -21.57
C MET A 1 30.60 -9.57 -20.42
N ALA A 2 30.26 -8.28 -20.27
CA ALA A 2 29.35 -7.87 -19.21
C ALA A 2 28.00 -8.57 -19.42
N SER A 3 27.51 -9.24 -18.37
CA SER A 3 26.15 -9.77 -18.32
C SER A 3 25.16 -8.67 -18.73
N SER A 4 24.11 -9.01 -19.48
CA SER A 4 23.07 -8.06 -19.91
C SER A 4 22.40 -7.29 -18.75
N SER A 5 22.62 -7.73 -17.51
CA SER A 5 22.17 -7.10 -16.27
C SER A 5 22.95 -5.86 -15.82
N ASP A 6 24.07 -5.52 -16.46
CA ASP A 6 25.00 -4.47 -15.99
C ASP A 6 24.89 -3.13 -16.77
N ARG A 7 23.87 -3.01 -17.64
CA ARG A 7 23.57 -1.73 -18.29
C ARG A 7 22.87 -0.81 -17.29
N PRO A 8 23.19 0.51 -17.28
CA PRO A 8 22.48 1.45 -16.43
C PRO A 8 20.98 1.39 -16.66
N ARG A 9 20.21 1.27 -15.57
CA ARG A 9 18.74 1.26 -15.59
C ARG A 9 18.20 2.30 -14.63
N ARG A 10 16.98 2.76 -14.89
CA ARG A 10 16.34 3.81 -14.12
C ARG A 10 14.97 3.37 -13.65
N ALA A 11 14.67 3.68 -12.41
CA ALA A 11 13.34 3.63 -11.86
C ALA A 11 13.05 4.93 -11.11
N ALA A 12 11.78 5.21 -10.83
CA ALA A 12 11.41 6.37 -10.03
C ALA A 12 10.09 6.16 -9.30
N VAL A 13 9.85 6.98 -8.28
CA VAL A 13 8.52 7.21 -7.74
C VAL A 13 7.95 8.50 -8.32
N LEU A 14 6.75 8.42 -8.89
CA LEU A 14 5.96 9.53 -9.42
C LEU A 14 4.87 9.92 -8.43
N GLY A 15 4.74 11.22 -8.15
CA GLY A 15 3.67 11.76 -7.31
C GLY A 15 3.80 13.26 -7.11
N LYS A 16 2.80 13.89 -6.50
CA LYS A 16 2.81 15.34 -6.24
C LYS A 16 2.02 15.66 -4.98
N PRO A 17 2.66 15.95 -3.82
CA PRO A 17 4.11 15.99 -3.58
C PRO A 17 4.74 14.59 -3.43
N VAL A 18 6.03 14.44 -3.78
CA VAL A 18 6.78 13.18 -3.65
C VAL A 18 8.09 13.29 -2.85
N ALA A 19 8.55 14.51 -2.55
CA ALA A 19 9.84 14.77 -1.90
C ALA A 19 10.14 13.91 -0.65
N HIS A 20 9.13 13.63 0.17
CA HIS A 20 9.26 12.87 1.42
C HIS A 20 9.12 11.34 1.25
N SER A 21 8.95 10.83 0.03
CA SER A 21 8.82 9.39 -0.20
C SER A 21 10.06 8.65 0.29
N LEU A 22 9.89 7.54 1.01
CA LEU A 22 10.98 6.65 1.43
C LEU A 22 11.26 5.52 0.41
N SER A 23 10.51 5.43 -0.70
CA SER A 23 10.75 4.42 -1.75
C SER A 23 12.19 4.44 -2.29
N PRO A 24 12.86 5.59 -2.50
CA PRO A 24 14.25 5.58 -2.93
C PRO A 24 15.21 4.94 -1.92
N VAL A 25 14.92 4.98 -0.61
CA VAL A 25 15.74 4.28 0.40
C VAL A 25 15.65 2.77 0.17
N LEU A 26 14.42 2.26 0.06
CA LEU A 26 14.13 0.84 -0.15
C LEU A 26 14.73 0.31 -1.45
N HIS A 27 14.47 0.98 -2.58
CA HIS A 27 14.93 0.49 -3.88
C HIS A 27 16.44 0.63 -4.08
N ARG A 28 17.08 1.68 -3.55
CA ARG A 28 18.55 1.79 -3.61
C ARG A 28 19.23 0.73 -2.74
N ALA A 29 18.67 0.42 -1.57
CA ALA A 29 19.14 -0.71 -0.76
C ALA A 29 18.99 -2.04 -1.51
N ALA A 30 17.88 -2.24 -2.21
CA ALA A 30 17.66 -3.41 -3.04
C ALA A 30 18.69 -3.53 -4.17
N PHE A 31 18.94 -2.42 -4.89
CA PHE A 31 19.89 -2.40 -6.00
C PHE A 31 21.31 -2.68 -5.52
N ALA A 32 21.74 -2.07 -4.41
CA ALA A 32 23.05 -2.33 -3.82
C ALA A 32 23.22 -3.80 -3.40
N ALA A 33 22.24 -4.37 -2.69
CA ALA A 33 22.29 -5.76 -2.26
C ALA A 33 22.29 -6.77 -3.43
N LEU A 34 21.72 -6.40 -4.57
CA LEU A 34 21.70 -7.21 -5.80
C LEU A 34 22.92 -6.97 -6.71
N GLY A 35 23.86 -6.10 -6.33
CA GLY A 35 25.02 -5.73 -7.15
C GLY A 35 24.64 -5.00 -8.44
N LEU A 36 23.59 -4.17 -8.41
CA LEU A 36 23.08 -3.39 -9.52
C LEU A 36 23.60 -1.94 -9.47
N ASP A 37 24.92 -1.78 -9.44
CA ASP A 37 25.59 -0.48 -9.15
C ASP A 37 25.28 0.63 -10.17
N GLY A 38 24.90 0.25 -11.40
CA GLY A 38 24.48 1.19 -12.45
C GLY A 38 23.01 1.62 -12.38
N TRP A 39 22.23 1.15 -11.40
CA TRP A 39 20.79 1.40 -11.33
C TRP A 39 20.46 2.60 -10.44
N THR A 40 19.55 3.46 -10.91
CA THR A 40 19.07 4.62 -10.15
C THR A 40 17.61 4.49 -9.77
N TYR A 41 17.26 5.07 -8.62
CA TYR A 41 15.88 5.26 -8.21
C TYR A 41 15.66 6.70 -7.76
N ASP A 42 14.83 7.44 -8.50
CA ASP A 42 14.62 8.88 -8.31
C ASP A 42 13.22 9.22 -7.79
N ARG A 43 13.02 10.46 -7.36
CA ARG A 43 11.71 11.05 -7.08
C ARG A 43 11.39 12.03 -8.19
N VAL A 44 10.19 11.97 -8.74
CA VAL A 44 9.76 12.89 -9.80
C VAL A 44 8.40 13.45 -9.43
N GLU A 45 8.35 14.79 -9.33
CA GLU A 45 7.09 15.51 -9.14
C GLU A 45 6.26 15.38 -10.42
N THR A 46 5.13 14.70 -10.32
CA THR A 46 4.25 14.40 -11.47
C THR A 46 2.85 14.16 -10.94
N ASP A 47 1.88 14.96 -11.40
CA ASP A 47 0.46 14.71 -11.13
C ASP A 47 -0.19 13.79 -12.17
N ALA A 48 -1.48 13.53 -11.99
CA ALA A 48 -2.24 12.62 -12.85
C ALA A 48 -2.33 13.08 -14.31
N ALA A 49 -2.34 14.40 -14.56
CA ALA A 49 -2.44 14.94 -15.91
C ALA A 49 -1.08 14.94 -16.62
N GLU A 50 0.00 15.13 -15.86
CA GLU A 50 1.38 15.11 -16.36
C GLU A 50 1.88 13.68 -16.66
N LEU A 51 1.34 12.67 -15.96
CA LEU A 51 1.84 11.29 -15.99
C LEU A 51 1.94 10.69 -17.41
N PRO A 52 0.90 10.69 -18.27
CA PRO A 52 1.02 10.09 -19.60
C PRO A 52 2.16 10.69 -20.44
N GLY A 53 2.24 12.02 -20.49
CA GLY A 53 3.28 12.72 -21.25
C GLY A 53 4.69 12.50 -20.68
N PHE A 54 4.82 12.38 -19.36
CA PHE A 54 6.09 12.01 -18.75
C PHE A 54 6.52 10.60 -19.15
N VAL A 55 5.61 9.62 -19.08
CA VAL A 55 5.92 8.21 -19.37
C VAL A 55 6.24 7.98 -20.85
N ASP A 56 5.57 8.70 -21.76
CA ASP A 56 5.85 8.67 -23.20
C ASP A 56 7.26 9.17 -23.54
N GLY A 57 7.83 10.06 -22.72
CA GLY A 57 9.19 10.59 -22.89
C GLY A 57 10.30 9.66 -22.40
N LEU A 58 9.97 8.52 -21.79
CA LEU A 58 10.96 7.63 -21.16
C LEU A 58 11.61 6.68 -22.17
N GLY A 59 12.94 6.66 -22.17
CA GLY A 59 13.74 5.74 -22.96
C GLY A 59 13.74 4.29 -22.43
N PRO A 60 14.42 3.37 -23.15
CA PRO A 60 14.49 1.95 -22.83
C PRO A 60 15.28 1.63 -21.54
N GLU A 61 16.04 2.58 -21.01
CA GLU A 61 16.73 2.45 -19.72
C GLU A 61 15.76 2.43 -18.52
N TRP A 62 14.54 2.94 -18.68
CA TRP A 62 13.53 2.98 -17.63
C TRP A 62 12.84 1.63 -17.47
N VAL A 63 13.01 0.99 -16.33
CA VAL A 63 12.49 -0.37 -16.06
C VAL A 63 11.19 -0.37 -15.29
N GLY A 64 10.93 0.69 -14.52
CA GLY A 64 9.80 0.71 -13.60
C GLY A 64 9.51 2.07 -13.00
N LEU A 65 8.26 2.31 -12.66
CA LEU A 65 7.80 3.51 -11.99
C LEU A 65 6.86 3.09 -10.86
N SER A 66 7.20 3.43 -9.62
CA SER A 66 6.19 3.45 -8.57
C SER A 66 5.35 4.72 -8.72
N VAL A 67 4.07 4.63 -8.42
CA VAL A 67 3.12 5.74 -8.59
C VAL A 67 2.36 5.92 -7.28
N THR A 68 2.40 7.14 -6.74
CA THR A 68 1.64 7.54 -5.57
C THR A 68 0.58 8.60 -5.94
N MET A 69 -0.11 9.13 -4.95
CA MET A 69 -1.09 10.20 -5.15
C MET A 69 -0.45 11.39 -5.92
N PRO A 70 -1.17 12.01 -6.87
CA PRO A 70 -2.53 11.67 -7.34
C PRO A 70 -2.57 10.72 -8.56
N GLY A 71 -1.44 10.18 -9.02
CA GLY A 71 -1.30 9.55 -10.33
C GLY A 71 -1.80 8.11 -10.47
N LYS A 72 -2.21 7.43 -9.39
CA LYS A 72 -2.48 5.97 -9.43
C LYS A 72 -3.56 5.54 -10.42
N ARG A 73 -4.59 6.38 -10.63
CA ARG A 73 -5.63 6.08 -11.63
C ARG A 73 -5.12 6.32 -13.05
N ALA A 74 -4.43 7.44 -13.28
CA ALA A 74 -3.81 7.75 -14.57
C ALA A 74 -2.79 6.67 -14.98
N ALA A 75 -2.06 6.10 -14.04
CA ALA A 75 -1.15 4.98 -14.31
C ALA A 75 -1.88 3.73 -14.81
N LEU A 76 -3.01 3.38 -14.19
CA LEU A 76 -3.84 2.27 -14.65
C LEU A 76 -4.37 2.51 -16.07
N ASP A 77 -4.92 3.71 -16.30
CA ASP A 77 -5.53 4.07 -17.59
C ASP A 77 -4.49 4.20 -18.72
N TYR A 78 -3.23 4.51 -18.39
CA TYR A 78 -2.13 4.63 -19.33
C TYR A 78 -1.56 3.29 -19.80
N ALA A 79 -1.58 2.27 -18.94
CA ALA A 79 -0.86 1.02 -19.20
C ALA A 79 -1.46 0.20 -20.36
N ALA A 80 -0.58 -0.47 -21.11
CA ALA A 80 -0.98 -1.35 -22.21
C ALA A 80 -1.49 -2.71 -21.72
N GLU A 81 -0.98 -3.16 -20.57
CA GLU A 81 -1.38 -4.39 -19.90
C GLU A 81 -1.73 -4.06 -18.44
N VAL A 82 -2.73 -4.73 -17.89
CA VAL A 82 -3.17 -4.52 -16.49
C VAL A 82 -3.16 -5.86 -15.76
N ALA A 83 -2.40 -5.94 -14.67
CA ALA A 83 -2.38 -7.12 -13.81
C ALA A 83 -3.74 -7.34 -13.12
N PRO A 84 -4.15 -8.60 -12.86
CA PRO A 84 -5.44 -8.88 -12.23
C PRO A 84 -5.69 -8.12 -10.93
N ARG A 85 -4.69 -7.96 -10.07
CA ARG A 85 -4.82 -7.20 -8.81
C ARG A 85 -5.01 -5.70 -9.04
N ALA A 86 -4.33 -5.09 -10.00
CA ALA A 86 -4.56 -3.68 -10.34
C ALA A 86 -5.95 -3.45 -10.94
N ALA A 87 -6.43 -4.39 -11.78
CA ALA A 87 -7.80 -4.38 -12.27
C ALA A 87 -8.82 -4.50 -11.12
N ALA A 88 -8.58 -5.40 -10.16
CA ALA A 88 -9.42 -5.54 -8.97
C ALA A 88 -9.45 -4.25 -8.14
N VAL A 89 -8.30 -3.63 -7.87
CA VAL A 89 -8.21 -2.35 -7.12
C VAL A 89 -8.86 -1.19 -7.89
N GLY A 90 -8.73 -1.17 -9.23
CA GLY A 90 -9.15 -0.03 -10.05
C GLY A 90 -8.17 1.15 -10.00
N ALA A 91 -6.92 0.88 -9.60
CA ALA A 91 -5.78 1.81 -9.61
C ALA A 91 -4.47 1.02 -9.66
N ALA A 92 -3.38 1.68 -10.09
CA ALA A 92 -2.04 1.08 -10.16
C ALA A 92 -1.02 1.93 -9.40
N ASN A 93 -0.25 1.32 -8.50
CA ASN A 93 0.88 1.98 -7.82
C ASN A 93 2.23 1.61 -8.46
N THR A 94 2.23 0.77 -9.51
CA THR A 94 3.43 0.21 -10.13
C THR A 94 3.22 0.13 -11.64
N LEU A 95 4.11 0.75 -12.41
CA LEU A 95 4.25 0.54 -13.84
C LEU A 95 5.55 -0.19 -14.09
N VAL A 96 5.52 -1.26 -14.88
CA VAL A 96 6.71 -2.05 -15.23
C VAL A 96 6.87 -2.04 -16.73
N ARG A 97 8.07 -1.72 -17.22
CA ARG A 97 8.30 -1.71 -18.66
C ARG A 97 8.21 -3.14 -19.22
N ARG A 98 7.56 -3.26 -20.37
CA ARG A 98 7.43 -4.46 -21.20
C ARG A 98 7.86 -4.13 -22.63
N PRO A 99 8.12 -5.13 -23.49
CA PRO A 99 8.46 -4.89 -24.89
C PRO A 99 7.41 -4.05 -25.63
N ASP A 100 6.13 -4.29 -25.34
CA ASP A 100 4.99 -3.67 -26.05
C ASP A 100 4.30 -2.55 -25.26
N GLY A 101 4.97 -1.98 -24.25
CA GLY A 101 4.45 -0.88 -23.45
C GLY A 101 4.73 -1.02 -21.96
N TRP A 102 3.73 -0.73 -21.14
CA TRP A 102 3.82 -0.78 -19.69
C TRP A 102 2.75 -1.69 -19.12
N LEU A 103 3.16 -2.54 -18.16
CA LEU A 103 2.25 -3.29 -17.30
C LEU A 103 1.91 -2.42 -16.09
N ALA A 104 0.62 -2.21 -15.84
CA ALA A 104 0.11 -1.65 -14.59
C ALA A 104 -0.13 -2.74 -13.56
N ASP A 105 0.35 -2.47 -12.35
CA ASP A 105 0.19 -3.34 -11.20
C ASP A 105 -0.06 -2.56 -9.89
N CYS A 106 -0.59 -3.25 -8.87
CA CYS A 106 -0.90 -2.68 -7.56
C CYS A 106 -0.31 -3.53 -6.43
N THR A 107 0.95 -3.27 -6.08
CA THR A 107 1.65 -3.93 -4.97
C THR A 107 1.21 -3.41 -3.60
N ASP A 108 0.40 -2.35 -3.51
CA ASP A 108 -0.22 -1.93 -2.25
C ASP A 108 -1.04 -3.06 -1.63
N VAL A 109 -1.59 -3.98 -2.44
CA VAL A 109 -2.26 -5.20 -1.99
C VAL A 109 -1.30 -6.08 -1.19
N GLU A 110 -0.10 -6.34 -1.71
CA GLU A 110 0.98 -7.06 -1.00
C GLU A 110 1.43 -6.29 0.25
N GLY A 111 1.47 -4.96 0.17
CA GLY A 111 1.71 -4.08 1.30
C GLY A 111 0.74 -4.34 2.46
N VAL A 112 -0.56 -4.34 2.16
CA VAL A 112 -1.61 -4.58 3.15
C VAL A 112 -1.52 -6.00 3.71
N THR A 113 -1.42 -7.01 2.85
CA THR A 113 -1.41 -8.41 3.30
C THR A 113 -0.17 -8.75 4.12
N GLY A 114 1.01 -8.29 3.71
CA GLY A 114 2.26 -8.46 4.44
C GLY A 114 2.26 -7.73 5.78
N ALA A 115 1.78 -6.48 5.80
CA ALA A 115 1.68 -5.70 7.03
C ALA A 115 0.73 -6.36 8.06
N LEU A 116 -0.46 -6.77 7.63
CA LEU A 116 -1.44 -7.42 8.50
C LEU A 116 -0.97 -8.78 9.00
N ARG A 117 -0.31 -9.60 8.16
CA ARG A 117 0.20 -10.91 8.58
C ARG A 117 1.39 -10.78 9.54
N CYS A 118 2.41 -10.03 9.17
CA CYS A 118 3.68 -10.01 9.88
C CYS A 118 3.67 -9.10 11.11
N ALA A 119 3.09 -7.90 11.02
CA ALA A 119 3.04 -6.94 12.13
C ALA A 119 1.69 -6.97 12.85
N GLY A 120 0.60 -7.01 12.08
CA GLY A 120 -0.76 -7.10 12.61
C GLY A 120 -1.13 -8.47 13.18
N GLY A 121 -0.29 -9.49 12.98
CA GLY A 121 -0.52 -10.87 13.44
C GLY A 121 -1.88 -11.44 13.05
N TYR A 122 -2.47 -10.95 11.94
CA TYR A 122 -3.78 -11.35 11.47
C TYR A 122 -3.70 -12.75 10.86
N SER A 123 -4.57 -13.64 11.34
CA SER A 123 -4.75 -14.99 10.82
C SER A 123 -6.24 -15.16 10.52
N PRO A 124 -6.62 -15.43 9.27
CA PRO A 124 -8.02 -15.43 8.88
C PRO A 124 -8.77 -16.59 9.52
N SER A 125 -10.00 -16.30 9.94
CA SER A 125 -10.98 -17.29 10.36
C SER A 125 -12.22 -17.21 9.47
N ALA A 126 -12.93 -18.35 9.34
CA ALA A 126 -14.14 -18.41 8.52
C ALA A 126 -15.20 -17.42 9.06
N GLY A 127 -15.71 -16.57 8.16
CA GLY A 127 -16.69 -15.54 8.51
C GLY A 127 -16.11 -14.26 9.10
N ASP A 128 -14.78 -14.08 9.09
CA ASP A 128 -14.17 -12.82 9.51
C ASP A 128 -14.72 -11.64 8.70
N GLN A 129 -15.09 -10.60 9.43
CA GLN A 129 -15.48 -9.31 8.91
C GLN A 129 -14.36 -8.28 9.17
N ALA A 130 -14.11 -7.44 8.17
CA ALA A 130 -13.19 -6.32 8.30
C ALA A 130 -13.92 -4.98 8.29
N VAL A 131 -13.31 -3.97 8.93
CA VAL A 131 -13.72 -2.57 8.81
C VAL A 131 -12.61 -1.79 8.12
N VAL A 132 -12.97 -0.99 7.12
CA VAL A 132 -12.07 -0.01 6.51
C VAL A 132 -12.62 1.39 6.76
N LEU A 133 -11.84 2.24 7.41
CA LEU A 133 -12.19 3.64 7.61
C LEU A 133 -11.68 4.43 6.41
N GLY A 134 -12.60 4.97 5.61
CA GLY A 134 -12.30 5.67 4.35
C GLY A 134 -12.61 4.86 3.09
N ALA A 135 -12.52 5.51 1.92
CA ALA A 135 -12.81 4.91 0.62
C ALA A 135 -11.96 5.53 -0.52
N GLY A 136 -10.72 5.93 -0.21
CA GLY A 136 -9.76 6.39 -1.22
C GLY A 136 -8.99 5.24 -1.88
N GLY A 137 -8.02 5.56 -2.73
CA GLY A 137 -7.21 4.53 -3.43
C GLY A 137 -6.51 3.54 -2.49
N THR A 138 -6.02 3.99 -1.33
CA THR A 138 -5.47 3.09 -0.30
C THR A 138 -6.52 2.17 0.29
N ALA A 139 -7.75 2.64 0.49
CA ALA A 139 -8.86 1.82 0.97
C ALA A 139 -9.25 0.75 -0.08
N ALA A 140 -9.25 1.09 -1.37
CA ALA A 140 -9.50 0.12 -2.44
C ALA A 140 -8.43 -1.00 -2.46
N ALA A 141 -7.15 -0.66 -2.32
CA ALA A 141 -6.08 -1.64 -2.19
C ALA A 141 -6.22 -2.48 -0.91
N ALA A 142 -6.61 -1.86 0.21
CA ALA A 142 -6.86 -2.56 1.46
C ALA A 142 -7.99 -3.58 1.36
N VAL A 143 -9.10 -3.21 0.73
CA VAL A 143 -10.23 -4.11 0.47
C VAL A 143 -9.80 -5.34 -0.34
N VAL A 144 -9.04 -5.15 -1.43
CA VAL A 144 -8.54 -6.28 -2.23
C VAL A 144 -7.55 -7.13 -1.43
N GLY A 145 -6.67 -6.51 -0.63
CA GLY A 145 -5.77 -7.25 0.26
C GLY A 145 -6.50 -8.06 1.33
N LEU A 146 -7.58 -7.53 1.90
CA LEU A 146 -8.43 -8.25 2.85
C LEU A 146 -9.08 -9.47 2.20
N ALA A 147 -9.53 -9.36 0.95
CA ALA A 147 -10.04 -10.51 0.19
C ALA A 147 -8.96 -11.59 -0.01
N GLU A 148 -7.72 -11.22 -0.36
CA GLU A 148 -6.59 -12.17 -0.47
C GLU A 148 -6.22 -12.83 0.87
N LEU A 149 -6.52 -12.16 1.99
CA LEU A 149 -6.37 -12.72 3.32
C LEU A 149 -7.51 -13.66 3.70
N GLY A 150 -8.59 -13.75 2.91
CA GLY A 150 -9.73 -14.64 3.19
C GLY A 150 -10.87 -13.98 3.98
N VAL A 151 -10.86 -12.66 4.14
CA VAL A 151 -12.04 -11.91 4.60
C VAL A 151 -13.14 -12.07 3.56
N THR A 152 -14.39 -12.14 4.00
CA THR A 152 -15.56 -12.33 3.12
C THR A 152 -16.50 -11.13 3.11
N THR A 153 -16.53 -10.39 4.23
CA THR A 153 -17.38 -9.19 4.39
C THR A 153 -16.52 -8.00 4.81
N VAL A 154 -16.71 -6.86 4.15
CA VAL A 154 -16.06 -5.59 4.51
C VAL A 154 -17.12 -4.52 4.76
N ARG A 155 -16.94 -3.79 5.86
CA ARG A 155 -17.69 -2.57 6.16
C ARG A 155 -16.83 -1.34 5.93
N LEU A 156 -17.24 -0.50 4.98
CA LEU A 156 -16.63 0.80 4.72
C LEU A 156 -17.31 1.85 5.61
N VAL A 157 -16.54 2.52 6.46
CA VAL A 157 -17.04 3.66 7.25
C VAL A 157 -16.49 4.95 6.65
N VAL A 158 -17.38 5.76 6.08
CA VAL A 158 -17.01 6.92 5.24
C VAL A 158 -17.80 8.16 5.62
N ARG A 159 -17.23 9.35 5.40
CA ARG A 159 -17.96 10.61 5.63
C ARG A 159 -19.11 10.80 4.65
N GLU A 160 -18.89 10.47 3.38
CA GLU A 160 -19.87 10.62 2.31
C GLU A 160 -19.96 9.30 1.51
N PRO A 161 -21.02 8.49 1.72
CA PRO A 161 -21.22 7.23 1.00
C PRO A 161 -21.17 7.33 -0.52
N ALA A 162 -21.63 8.46 -1.10
CA ALA A 162 -21.60 8.65 -2.55
C ALA A 162 -20.18 8.66 -3.14
N ARG A 163 -19.14 8.91 -2.31
CA ARG A 163 -17.73 8.91 -2.72
C ARG A 163 -17.05 7.55 -2.58
N ALA A 164 -17.77 6.53 -2.12
CA ALA A 164 -17.20 5.20 -1.89
C ALA A 164 -17.28 4.28 -3.12
N SER A 165 -17.85 4.74 -4.24
CA SER A 165 -18.13 3.91 -5.42
C SER A 165 -16.91 3.12 -5.90
N GLU A 166 -15.74 3.76 -6.02
CA GLU A 166 -14.52 3.08 -6.48
C GLU A 166 -14.08 1.94 -5.56
N THR A 167 -14.16 2.15 -4.24
CA THR A 167 -13.81 1.12 -3.25
C THR A 167 -14.87 0.02 -3.17
N VAL A 168 -16.16 0.38 -3.33
CA VAL A 168 -17.25 -0.60 -3.45
C VAL A 168 -17.08 -1.46 -4.69
N ASP A 169 -16.71 -0.88 -5.82
CA ASP A 169 -16.46 -1.63 -7.05
C ASP A 169 -15.22 -2.51 -6.92
N ALA A 170 -14.19 -2.06 -6.18
CA ALA A 170 -13.04 -2.89 -5.85
C ALA A 170 -13.43 -4.10 -4.98
N ALA A 171 -14.29 -3.91 -3.97
CA ALA A 171 -14.82 -4.99 -3.15
C ALA A 171 -15.59 -6.01 -3.99
N LYS A 172 -16.47 -5.56 -4.88
CA LYS A 172 -17.25 -6.42 -5.79
C LYS A 172 -16.34 -7.20 -6.73
N ARG A 173 -15.34 -6.57 -7.34
CA ARG A 173 -14.36 -7.26 -8.21
C ARG A 173 -13.53 -8.29 -7.44
N ALA A 174 -13.29 -8.06 -6.15
CA ALA A 174 -12.60 -8.99 -5.26
C ALA A 174 -13.52 -10.10 -4.68
N GLY A 175 -14.83 -10.07 -4.99
CA GLY A 175 -15.79 -11.06 -4.51
C GLY A 175 -16.19 -10.90 -3.03
N LEU A 176 -16.05 -9.69 -2.49
CA LEU A 176 -16.45 -9.37 -1.11
C LEU A 176 -17.88 -8.85 -1.05
N ASP A 177 -18.59 -9.24 0.01
CA ASP A 177 -19.78 -8.52 0.46
C ASP A 177 -19.37 -7.19 1.09
N VAL A 178 -20.00 -6.10 0.66
CA VAL A 178 -19.61 -4.75 1.08
C VAL A 178 -20.79 -3.95 1.60
N ASP A 179 -20.67 -3.51 2.84
CA ASP A 179 -21.58 -2.54 3.47
C ASP A 179 -20.91 -1.17 3.50
N VAL A 180 -21.66 -0.11 3.19
CA VAL A 180 -21.17 1.27 3.34
C VAL A 180 -21.99 1.98 4.41
N LEU A 181 -21.32 2.39 5.48
CA LEU A 181 -21.90 3.21 6.53
C LEU A 181 -21.40 4.65 6.42
N ARG A 182 -22.32 5.60 6.57
CA ARG A 182 -21.91 6.97 6.86
C ARG A 182 -21.29 7.00 8.26
N TRP A 183 -20.24 7.79 8.43
CA TRP A 183 -19.51 7.91 9.70
C TRP A 183 -20.43 8.22 10.89
N SER A 184 -21.40 9.12 10.69
CA SER A 184 -22.38 9.52 11.72
C SER A 184 -23.41 8.43 12.06
N GLU A 185 -23.50 7.37 11.25
CA GLU A 185 -24.42 6.24 11.42
C GLU A 185 -23.69 5.00 11.97
N ALA A 186 -22.35 5.03 12.03
CA ALA A 186 -21.58 3.91 12.55
C ALA A 186 -21.64 3.87 14.07
N ASP A 187 -22.10 2.74 14.63
CA ASP A 187 -21.99 2.47 16.06
C ASP A 187 -20.59 1.91 16.38
N PHE A 188 -19.68 2.81 16.74
CA PHE A 188 -18.31 2.45 17.10
C PHE A 188 -18.24 1.54 18.32
N ALA A 189 -19.23 1.53 19.22
CA ALA A 189 -19.21 0.69 20.40
C ALA A 189 -19.40 -0.80 20.06
N GLU A 190 -20.14 -1.10 18.99
CA GLU A 190 -20.39 -2.47 18.52
C GLU A 190 -19.32 -2.98 17.55
N LEU A 191 -18.60 -2.09 16.86
CA LEU A 191 -17.58 -2.49 15.87
C LEU A 191 -16.56 -3.51 16.39
N PRO A 192 -16.00 -3.39 17.61
CA PRO A 192 -14.95 -4.30 18.06
C PRO A 192 -15.36 -5.76 18.16
N ASP A 193 -16.61 -6.03 18.51
CA ASP A 193 -17.09 -7.39 18.74
C ASP A 193 -17.48 -8.09 17.42
N ALA A 194 -17.70 -7.30 16.35
CA ALA A 194 -18.03 -7.78 15.01
C ALA A 194 -16.87 -7.67 14.00
N THR A 195 -15.68 -7.21 14.41
CA THR A 195 -14.58 -6.90 13.50
C THR A 195 -13.31 -7.63 13.89
N ALA A 196 -12.82 -8.49 13.00
CA ALA A 196 -11.56 -9.20 13.18
C ALA A 196 -10.35 -8.29 12.88
N VAL A 197 -10.49 -7.43 11.87
CA VAL A 197 -9.40 -6.57 11.38
C VAL A 197 -9.91 -5.18 10.98
N LEU A 198 -9.18 -4.15 11.42
CA LEU A 198 -9.41 -2.74 11.09
C LEU A 198 -8.31 -2.23 10.17
N VAL A 199 -8.68 -1.56 9.08
CA VAL A 199 -7.74 -0.73 8.30
C VAL A 199 -8.16 0.72 8.38
N ASN A 200 -7.36 1.55 9.04
CA ASN A 200 -7.55 2.99 9.09
C ASN A 200 -6.85 3.67 7.90
N THR A 201 -7.62 4.39 7.08
CA THR A 201 -7.09 5.23 5.98
C THR A 201 -7.47 6.70 6.11
N VAL A 202 -8.08 7.11 7.22
CA VAL A 202 -8.51 8.49 7.47
C VAL A 202 -7.54 9.22 8.41
N PRO A 203 -7.54 10.57 8.40
CA PRO A 203 -6.68 11.37 9.28
C PRO A 203 -6.94 11.12 10.77
N PRO A 204 -5.95 11.38 11.65
CA PRO A 204 -6.06 11.15 13.09
C PRO A 204 -7.28 11.82 13.73
N ASP A 205 -7.58 13.06 13.35
CA ASP A 205 -8.70 13.83 13.92
C ASP A 205 -10.06 13.13 13.76
N ALA A 206 -10.23 12.30 12.74
CA ALA A 206 -11.46 11.53 12.54
C ALA A 206 -11.59 10.40 13.56
N VAL A 207 -10.48 9.74 13.94
CA VAL A 207 -10.49 8.55 14.81
C VAL A 207 -10.31 8.88 16.29
N VAL A 208 -9.78 10.06 16.64
CA VAL A 208 -9.57 10.51 18.03
C VAL A 208 -10.80 10.33 18.95
N PRO A 209 -12.04 10.64 18.51
CA PRO A 209 -13.22 10.42 19.34
C PRO A 209 -13.57 8.95 19.63
N HIS A 210 -12.98 8.00 18.88
CA HIS A 210 -13.35 6.59 18.87
C HIS A 210 -12.19 5.65 19.22
N LEU A 211 -11.10 6.18 19.80
CA LEU A 211 -9.89 5.41 20.08
C LEU A 211 -10.15 4.27 21.09
N ALA A 212 -11.03 4.48 22.06
CA ALA A 212 -11.33 3.48 23.10
C ALA A 212 -11.96 2.22 22.49
N GLU A 213 -12.80 2.40 21.47
CA GLU A 213 -13.47 1.34 20.74
C GLU A 213 -12.53 0.73 19.71
N LEU A 214 -11.97 1.53 18.81
CA LEU A 214 -11.13 1.05 17.69
C LEU A 214 -9.91 0.27 18.18
N SER A 215 -9.32 0.64 19.32
CA SER A 215 -8.18 -0.06 19.91
C SER A 215 -8.51 -1.45 20.50
N ARG A 216 -9.78 -1.83 20.60
CA ARG A 216 -10.20 -3.18 21.01
C ARG A 216 -10.19 -4.19 19.86
N ILE A 217 -10.11 -3.75 18.61
CA ILE A 217 -10.12 -4.64 17.44
C ILE A 217 -8.84 -5.48 17.41
N GLY A 218 -8.98 -6.77 17.10
CA GLY A 218 -7.92 -7.77 17.30
C GLY A 218 -6.66 -7.59 16.47
N SER A 219 -6.77 -6.94 15.31
CA SER A 219 -5.67 -6.55 14.42
C SER A 219 -5.97 -5.22 13.75
N VAL A 220 -5.04 -4.28 13.80
CA VAL A 220 -5.21 -2.93 13.24
C VAL A 220 -4.08 -2.63 12.27
N LEU A 221 -4.41 -2.11 11.08
CA LEU A 221 -3.48 -1.42 10.18
C LEU A 221 -3.81 0.07 10.16
N ASP A 222 -2.90 0.90 10.64
CA ASP A 222 -2.97 2.35 10.44
C ASP A 222 -1.99 2.76 9.33
N VAL A 223 -2.51 3.18 8.17
CA VAL A 223 -1.68 3.45 6.98
C VAL A 223 -0.85 4.73 7.09
N ILE A 224 -1.11 5.56 8.10
CA ILE A 224 -0.32 6.75 8.40
C ILE A 224 0.99 6.32 9.05
N TYR A 225 2.11 6.79 8.49
CA TYR A 225 3.44 6.55 9.07
C TYR A 225 4.17 7.82 9.52
N HIS A 226 3.65 9.01 9.22
CA HIS A 226 4.24 10.26 9.68
C HIS A 226 3.15 11.35 9.83
N PRO A 227 3.13 12.10 10.94
CA PRO A 227 3.95 11.92 12.16
C PRO A 227 3.63 10.61 12.88
N TRP A 228 4.58 10.09 13.68
CA TRP A 228 4.47 8.84 14.43
C TRP A 228 4.89 9.02 15.90
N PRO A 229 4.24 8.36 16.88
CA PRO A 229 3.07 7.49 16.75
C PRO A 229 1.77 8.23 16.43
N THR A 230 0.80 7.56 15.81
CA THR A 230 -0.56 8.10 15.67
C THR A 230 -1.36 7.89 16.97
N PRO A 231 -2.40 8.70 17.24
CA PRO A 231 -3.27 8.47 18.41
C PRO A 231 -3.90 7.06 18.44
N LEU A 232 -4.20 6.49 17.27
CA LEU A 232 -4.71 5.11 17.15
C LEU A 232 -3.63 4.09 17.50
N ALA A 233 -2.41 4.26 16.98
CA ALA A 233 -1.28 3.42 17.32
C ALA A 233 -1.04 3.38 18.84
N GLU A 234 -0.96 4.56 19.48
CA GLU A 234 -0.77 4.63 20.93
C GLU A 234 -1.91 3.94 21.70
N ALA A 235 -3.15 4.08 21.25
CA ALA A 235 -4.30 3.45 21.89
C ALA A 235 -4.26 1.91 21.79
N VAL A 236 -3.89 1.38 20.62
CA VAL A 236 -3.72 -0.06 20.39
C VAL A 236 -2.57 -0.60 21.25
N GLU A 237 -1.42 0.08 21.25
CA GLU A 237 -0.23 -0.32 22.02
C GLU A 237 -0.48 -0.31 23.54
N ARG A 238 -1.16 0.72 24.07
CA ARG A 238 -1.53 0.77 25.50
C ARG A 238 -2.38 -0.42 25.96
N ARG A 239 -3.06 -1.09 25.02
CA ARG A 239 -3.88 -2.28 25.30
C ARG A 239 -3.14 -3.59 25.02
N GLY A 240 -1.90 -3.53 24.54
CA GLY A 240 -1.17 -4.71 24.05
C GLY A 240 -1.81 -5.32 22.80
N GLY A 241 -2.51 -4.51 22.00
CA GLY A 241 -3.13 -4.95 20.75
C GLY A 241 -2.11 -5.19 19.64
N ARG A 242 -2.57 -5.78 18.53
CA ARG A 242 -1.72 -6.03 17.36
C ARG A 242 -1.85 -4.89 16.34
N LEU A 243 -0.71 -4.30 15.98
CA LEU A 243 -0.65 -3.11 15.15
C LEU A 243 0.32 -3.32 13.98
N ALA A 244 -0.18 -3.09 12.79
CA ALA A 244 0.57 -2.86 11.57
C ALA A 244 0.51 -1.38 11.21
N THR A 245 1.56 -0.88 10.55
CA THR A 245 1.75 0.55 10.29
C THR A 245 1.88 0.85 8.81
N GLY A 246 1.81 2.13 8.44
CA GLY A 246 2.12 2.59 7.10
C GLY A 246 3.55 2.27 6.66
N LEU A 247 4.52 2.12 7.59
CA LEU A 247 5.88 1.66 7.25
C LEU A 247 5.92 0.17 6.93
N ASP A 248 5.14 -0.66 7.65
CA ASP A 248 5.02 -2.08 7.31
C ASP A 248 4.40 -2.23 5.92
N MET A 249 3.31 -1.51 5.65
CA MET A 249 2.67 -1.51 4.34
C MET A 249 3.64 -1.04 3.24
N LEU A 250 4.38 0.04 3.47
CA LEU A 250 5.38 0.56 2.55
C LEU A 250 6.51 -0.46 2.29
N LEU A 251 6.97 -1.17 3.31
CA LEU A 251 8.02 -2.17 3.19
C LEU A 251 7.56 -3.34 2.32
N HIS A 252 6.39 -3.91 2.65
CA HIS A 252 5.87 -5.10 2.00
C HIS A 252 5.49 -4.84 0.53
N GLN A 253 4.91 -3.68 0.20
CA GLN A 253 4.63 -3.33 -1.20
C GLN A 253 5.91 -3.10 -2.02
N ALA A 254 7.01 -2.68 -1.38
CA ALA A 254 8.27 -2.40 -2.07
C ALA A 254 8.98 -3.68 -2.50
N PHE A 255 8.75 -4.80 -1.80
CA PHE A 255 9.32 -6.09 -2.20
C PHE A 255 8.83 -6.50 -3.59
N GLY A 256 7.52 -6.49 -3.83
CA GLY A 256 6.97 -6.81 -5.15
C GLY A 256 7.41 -5.81 -6.23
N GLN A 257 7.53 -4.52 -5.89
CA GLN A 257 8.06 -3.53 -6.84
C GLN A 257 9.53 -3.80 -7.20
N ALA A 258 10.36 -4.11 -6.21
CA ALA A 258 11.77 -4.45 -6.44
C ALA A 258 11.90 -5.70 -7.31
N GLU A 259 11.07 -6.71 -7.06
CA GLU A 259 10.99 -7.95 -7.87
C GLU A 259 10.57 -7.65 -9.31
N HIS A 260 9.54 -6.82 -9.50
CA HIS A 260 9.08 -6.39 -10.82
C HIS A 260 10.12 -5.61 -11.60
N PHE A 261 10.81 -4.67 -10.95
CA PHE A 261 11.77 -3.79 -11.62
C PHE A 261 13.07 -4.52 -11.97
N THR A 262 13.52 -5.43 -11.10
CA THR A 262 14.81 -6.10 -11.25
C THR A 262 14.71 -7.46 -11.93
N GLY A 263 13.53 -8.10 -11.91
CA GLY A 263 13.36 -9.50 -12.29
C GLY A 263 14.05 -10.49 -11.35
N ARG A 264 14.42 -10.06 -10.13
CA ARG A 264 15.14 -10.84 -9.12
C ARG A 264 14.39 -10.82 -7.79
N PRO A 265 14.50 -11.86 -6.94
CA PRO A 265 13.92 -11.84 -5.60
C PRO A 265 14.35 -10.60 -4.80
N ALA A 266 13.42 -9.98 -4.07
CA ALA A 266 13.73 -8.82 -3.25
C ALA A 266 14.70 -9.20 -2.10
N PRO A 267 15.80 -8.46 -1.88
CA PRO A 267 16.66 -8.60 -0.71
C PRO A 267 15.97 -8.00 0.53
N ARG A 268 15.03 -8.76 1.10
CA ARG A 268 14.03 -8.25 2.05
C ARG A 268 14.65 -7.70 3.34
N GLU A 269 15.69 -8.34 3.86
CA GLU A 269 16.35 -7.89 5.10
C GLU A 269 17.12 -6.59 4.91
N GLU A 270 17.80 -6.41 3.79
CA GLU A 270 18.55 -5.20 3.46
C GLU A 270 17.61 -4.01 3.25
N MET A 271 16.51 -4.24 2.53
CA MET A 271 15.45 -3.24 2.36
C MET A 271 14.82 -2.85 3.70
N ARG A 272 14.51 -3.84 4.54
CA ARG A 272 13.98 -3.62 5.90
C ARG A 272 14.96 -2.82 6.75
N ALA A 273 16.24 -3.20 6.78
CA ALA A 273 17.27 -2.53 7.56
C ALA A 273 17.41 -1.05 7.14
N ALA A 274 17.46 -0.78 5.84
CA ALA A 274 17.54 0.58 5.31
C ALA A 274 16.32 1.43 5.67
N LEU A 275 15.11 0.86 5.61
CA LEU A 275 13.90 1.58 6.02
C LEU A 275 13.89 1.88 7.52
N ARG A 276 14.27 0.91 8.36
CA ARG A 276 14.37 1.11 9.81
C ARG A 276 15.34 2.22 10.14
N GLU A 277 16.53 2.23 9.52
CA GLU A 277 17.52 3.28 9.72
C GLU A 277 16.97 4.66 9.31
N ALA A 278 16.38 4.75 8.12
CA ALA A 278 15.83 6.00 7.60
C ALA A 278 14.64 6.54 8.42
N SER A 279 13.88 5.66 9.09
CA SER A 279 12.80 6.05 10.00
C SER A 279 13.26 6.24 11.45
N GLY A 280 14.56 6.25 11.74
CA GLY A 280 15.08 6.46 13.10
C GLY A 280 14.92 5.25 14.03
N ASN A 281 14.80 4.04 13.48
CA ASN A 281 14.63 2.78 14.20
C ASN A 281 13.39 2.70 15.10
N ILE A 282 12.38 3.52 14.82
CA ILE A 282 11.14 3.64 15.62
C ILE A 282 10.28 2.37 15.64
N LEU A 283 10.38 1.51 14.61
CA LEU A 283 9.57 0.29 14.47
C LEU A 283 10.44 -0.94 14.12
N PRO A 284 10.01 -2.15 14.53
CA PRO A 284 10.72 -3.39 14.24
C PRO A 284 10.56 -3.87 12.79
N LEU A 285 9.44 -3.53 12.12
CA LEU A 285 9.10 -3.90 10.74
C LEU A 285 9.30 -5.41 10.44
N PRO A 286 8.55 -6.31 11.08
CA PRO A 286 8.69 -7.76 10.85
C PRO A 286 8.32 -8.16 9.41
N ILE A 287 9.04 -9.14 8.88
CA ILE A 287 8.86 -9.66 7.51
C ILE A 287 8.56 -11.17 7.45
N SER A 288 8.43 -11.81 8.62
CA SER A 288 8.12 -13.24 8.81
C SER A 288 7.29 -13.44 10.05
#